data_AF-A0A0A5GP93-F1
#
_entry.id   AF-A0A0A5GP93-F1
#
_cell.length_a   1.000
_cell.length_b   1.000
_cell.length_c   1.000
_cell.angle_alpha   90.00
_cell.angle_beta   90.00
_cell.angle_gamma   90.00
#
_symmetry.space_group_name_H-M   'P 1'
#
loop_
_entity.id
_entity.type
_entity.pdbx_description
1 polymer ?
#
loop_
_entity_poly.entity_id
_entity_poly.type
_entity_poly.pdbx_seq_one_letter_code
_entity_poly.pdbx_strand_id
1 'polypeptide(L)'
;MQLVYNQFPLPIFVIDKRYHILYATEEAEREYTIHSSLLDFIDEGSLEKVKQWVSPDKGKQQFEIHVLNRHHNLVLVDAYVYWQNDLHAEIMFIQKDEQVSRVTEVLQRLQQRLNDTNFELLQKKEELEESLLHNYKLSAPFIGLSEGNALVSLYGELTEEKLQIVEESILKAAHESNADRLLIDFTAVGKIEDNGVQALHHLLLSLEYMGKELIVIGIRPQQARLLHKLKATMSVRYMNSLQQAITVFIK
;
A
#
# COMPACT_ATOMS: atom_id res chain seq x y z
N MET A 1 -28.24 34.16 38.87
CA MET A 1 -27.02 33.43 38.48
C MET A 1 -27.13 31.93 38.77
N GLN A 2 -27.47 31.50 40.00
CA GLN A 2 -27.59 30.06 40.35
C GLN A 2 -28.52 29.24 39.43
N LEU A 3 -29.70 29.78 39.06
CA LEU A 3 -30.65 29.10 38.17
C LEU A 3 -30.14 28.84 36.75
N VAL A 4 -29.10 29.56 36.28
CA VAL A 4 -28.55 29.41 34.93
C VAL A 4 -27.52 28.28 34.87
N TYR A 5 -26.74 28.10 35.93
CA TYR A 5 -25.71 27.05 36.00
C TYR A 5 -26.28 25.65 36.15
N ASN A 6 -27.44 25.50 36.81
CA ASN A 6 -28.09 24.20 37.01
C ASN A 6 -28.67 23.56 35.72
N GLN A 7 -28.51 24.21 34.56
CA GLN A 7 -28.89 23.69 33.25
C GLN A 7 -27.69 23.23 32.41
N PHE A 8 -26.45 23.45 32.86
CA PHE A 8 -25.25 23.05 32.14
C PHE A 8 -24.77 21.66 32.61
N PRO A 9 -24.59 20.69 31.69
CA PRO A 9 -24.17 19.33 32.06
C PRO A 9 -22.66 19.24 32.31
N LEU A 10 -22.08 20.20 33.03
CA LEU A 10 -20.64 20.29 33.28
C LEU A 10 -20.34 20.64 34.75
N PRO A 11 -19.25 20.10 35.32
CA PRO A 11 -18.74 20.49 36.63
C PRO A 11 -18.26 21.96 36.62
N ILE A 12 -19.01 22.84 37.28
CA ILE A 12 -18.67 24.26 37.43
C ILE A 12 -18.62 24.61 38.91
N PHE A 13 -17.58 25.36 39.29
CA PHE A 13 -17.32 25.85 40.64
C PHE A 13 -17.23 27.38 40.61
N VAL A 14 -17.91 28.05 41.54
CA VAL A 14 -17.71 29.49 41.79
C VAL A 14 -16.95 29.63 43.09
N ILE A 15 -15.81 30.30 43.04
CA ILE A 15 -14.91 30.47 44.19
C ILE A 15 -14.70 31.95 44.54
N ASP A 16 -14.31 32.21 45.79
CA ASP A 16 -13.80 33.52 46.22
C ASP A 16 -12.28 33.66 46.01
N LYS A 17 -11.73 34.84 46.32
CA LYS A 17 -10.27 35.13 46.32
C LYS A 17 -9.42 34.24 47.24
N ARG A 18 -10.04 33.54 48.18
CA ARG A 18 -9.39 32.62 49.13
C ARG A 18 -9.62 31.15 48.72
N TYR A 19 -10.12 30.91 47.51
CA TYR A 19 -10.44 29.59 46.96
C TYR A 19 -11.58 28.88 47.70
N HIS A 20 -12.42 29.58 48.47
CA HIS A 20 -13.62 28.97 49.05
C HIS A 20 -14.67 28.78 47.98
N ILE A 21 -15.28 27.60 47.98
CA ILE A 21 -16.34 27.26 47.03
C ILE A 21 -17.64 27.90 47.53
N LEU A 22 -18.14 28.88 46.79
CA LEU A 22 -19.40 29.56 47.06
C LEU A 22 -20.57 28.84 46.40
N TYR A 23 -20.32 28.15 45.29
CA TYR A 23 -21.31 27.39 44.55
C TYR A 23 -20.65 26.29 43.72
N ALA A 24 -21.32 25.15 43.59
CA ALA A 24 -20.95 24.07 42.69
C ALA A 24 -22.22 23.57 41.97
N THR A 25 -22.09 23.11 40.72
CA THR A 25 -23.20 22.47 39.99
C THR A 25 -23.48 21.06 40.49
N GLU A 26 -24.67 20.52 40.22
CA GLU A 26 -25.01 19.13 40.55
C GLU A 26 -24.03 18.14 39.90
N GLU A 27 -23.55 18.42 38.69
CA GLU A 27 -22.54 17.63 38.00
C GLU A 27 -21.20 17.64 38.75
N ALA A 28 -20.79 18.80 39.30
CA ALA A 28 -19.60 18.89 40.14
C ALA A 28 -19.74 18.08 41.43
N GLU A 29 -20.92 18.10 42.07
CA GLU A 29 -21.21 17.28 43.27
C GLU A 29 -21.28 15.78 42.98
N ARG A 30 -21.64 15.38 41.76
CA ARG A 30 -21.63 13.97 41.34
C ARG A 30 -20.20 13.45 41.15
N GLU A 31 -19.34 14.25 40.53
CA GLU A 31 -17.99 13.83 40.12
C GLU A 31 -16.92 14.05 41.19
N TYR A 32 -17.06 15.07 42.04
CA TYR A 32 -16.07 15.49 43.03
C TYR A 32 -16.65 15.49 44.44
N THR A 33 -15.79 15.30 45.45
CA THR A 33 -16.18 15.54 46.84
C THR A 33 -15.99 17.02 47.14
N ILE A 34 -17.11 17.75 47.26
CA ILE A 34 -17.08 19.19 47.49
C ILE A 34 -16.69 19.46 48.95
N HIS A 35 -15.58 20.17 49.12
CA HIS A 35 -15.12 20.68 50.40
C HIS A 35 -15.36 22.20 50.51
N SER A 36 -14.97 22.79 51.63
CA SER A 36 -15.03 24.25 51.82
C SER A 36 -14.07 25.00 50.90
N SER A 37 -12.95 24.39 50.49
CA SER A 37 -11.99 25.00 49.57
C SER A 37 -11.80 24.16 48.31
N LEU A 38 -11.58 24.84 47.19
CA LEU A 38 -11.18 24.20 45.93
C LEU A 38 -9.86 23.44 46.09
N LEU A 39 -8.96 23.93 46.94
CA LEU A 39 -7.62 23.38 47.13
C LEU A 39 -7.65 21.97 47.77
N ASP A 40 -8.74 21.60 48.43
CA ASP A 40 -8.84 20.36 49.21
C ASP A 40 -8.88 19.11 48.33
N PHE A 41 -9.25 19.24 47.05
CA PHE A 41 -9.30 18.12 46.11
C PHE A 41 -8.36 18.31 44.90
N ILE A 42 -7.43 19.27 44.98
CA ILE A 42 -6.36 19.45 43.99
C ILE A 42 -5.11 18.70 44.48
N ASP A 43 -4.43 18.00 43.57
CA ASP A 43 -3.17 17.33 43.88
C ASP A 43 -2.07 18.32 44.32
N GLU A 44 -1.21 17.89 45.24
CA GLU A 44 -0.15 18.72 45.82
C GLU A 44 0.80 19.31 44.75
N GLY A 45 1.09 18.55 43.69
CA GLY A 45 1.89 18.99 42.55
C GLY A 45 1.19 20.01 41.64
N SER A 46 -0.13 20.15 41.76
CA SER A 46 -0.95 21.06 40.96
C SER A 46 -1.35 22.34 41.72
N LEU A 47 -1.16 22.40 43.05
CA LEU A 47 -1.50 23.55 43.89
C LEU A 47 -0.79 24.84 43.47
N GLU A 48 0.50 24.77 43.13
CA GLU A 48 1.28 25.95 42.73
C GLU A 48 0.79 26.54 41.41
N LYS A 49 0.36 25.69 40.46
CA LYS A 49 -0.28 26.14 39.22
C LYS A 49 -1.61 26.85 39.52
N VAL A 50 -2.43 26.30 40.41
CA VAL A 50 -3.72 26.90 40.77
C VAL A 50 -3.51 28.28 41.40
N LYS A 51 -2.58 28.41 42.36
CA LYS A 51 -2.27 29.72 42.96
C LYS A 51 -1.77 30.73 41.93
N GLN A 52 -0.94 30.29 40.99
CA GLN A 52 -0.36 31.16 39.95
C GLN A 52 -1.38 31.64 38.90
N TRP A 53 -2.27 30.75 38.46
CA TRP A 53 -3.15 30.99 37.31
C TRP A 53 -4.57 31.39 37.71
N VAL A 54 -5.01 31.03 38.92
CA VAL A 54 -6.31 31.41 39.50
C VAL A 54 -6.12 32.66 40.36
N SER A 55 -5.92 33.79 39.69
CA SER A 55 -5.77 35.10 40.31
C SER A 55 -6.56 36.16 39.52
N PRO A 56 -7.17 37.17 40.18
CA PRO A 56 -7.99 38.20 39.52
C PRO A 56 -7.26 38.92 38.39
N ASP A 57 -5.95 39.12 38.54
CA ASP A 57 -5.09 39.81 37.58
C ASP A 57 -4.88 39.04 36.25
N LYS A 58 -5.35 37.79 36.18
CA LYS A 58 -5.09 36.88 35.05
C LYS A 58 -6.27 36.70 34.09
N GLY A 59 -7.42 37.33 34.31
CA GLY A 59 -8.54 37.26 33.35
C GLY A 59 -8.98 35.83 33.02
N LYS A 60 -9.20 35.50 31.74
CA LYS A 60 -9.55 34.15 31.30
C LYS A 60 -8.31 33.27 31.14
N GLN A 61 -8.24 32.14 31.84
CA GLN A 61 -7.10 31.22 31.81
C GLN A 61 -7.56 29.78 31.54
N GLN A 62 -6.68 28.97 30.95
CA GLN A 62 -6.86 27.53 30.79
C GLN A 62 -5.53 26.83 31.15
N PHE A 63 -5.59 25.80 31.99
CA PHE A 63 -4.42 25.00 32.35
C PHE A 63 -4.80 23.60 32.84
N GLU A 64 -3.88 22.65 32.68
CA GLU A 64 -4.06 21.25 33.09
C GLU A 64 -3.64 21.04 34.55
N ILE A 65 -4.51 20.38 35.32
CA ILE A 65 -4.27 20.00 36.73
C ILE A 65 -4.75 18.59 37.02
N HIS A 66 -4.13 17.97 38.02
CA HIS A 66 -4.64 16.75 38.60
C HIS A 66 -5.59 17.08 39.76
N VAL A 67 -6.77 16.49 39.73
CA VAL A 67 -7.79 16.61 40.77
C VAL A 67 -8.21 15.25 41.26
N LEU A 68 -8.59 15.17 42.53
CA LEU A 68 -9.15 13.97 43.13
C LEU A 68 -10.65 13.92 42.84
N ASN A 69 -11.08 12.86 42.15
CA ASN A 69 -12.50 12.59 41.99
C ASN A 69 -13.11 12.07 43.30
N ARG A 70 -14.43 11.86 43.33
CA ARG A 70 -15.16 11.34 44.51
C ARG A 70 -14.67 9.97 45.01
N HIS A 71 -14.02 9.18 44.15
CA HIS A 71 -13.42 7.90 44.51
C HIS A 71 -11.98 8.02 45.01
N HIS A 72 -11.47 9.24 45.22
CA HIS A 72 -10.08 9.54 45.60
C HIS A 72 -9.04 9.08 44.56
N ASN A 73 -9.44 8.96 43.29
CA ASN A 73 -8.52 8.72 42.18
C ASN A 73 -8.06 10.05 41.58
N LEU A 74 -6.77 10.16 41.28
CA LEU A 74 -6.21 11.29 40.53
C LEU A 74 -6.69 11.23 39.09
N VAL A 75 -7.28 12.32 38.62
CA VAL A 75 -7.78 12.50 37.26
C VAL A 75 -7.19 13.78 36.68
N LEU A 76 -6.75 13.73 35.43
CA LEU A 76 -6.27 14.90 34.69
C LEU A 76 -7.48 15.67 34.12
N VAL A 77 -7.57 16.95 34.46
CA VAL A 77 -8.61 17.85 33.96
C VAL A 77 -8.02 19.11 33.35
N ASP A 78 -8.67 19.61 32.31
CA ASP A 78 -8.51 20.97 31.82
C ASP A 78 -9.38 21.91 32.67
N ALA A 79 -8.73 22.83 33.39
CA ALA A 79 -9.39 23.84 34.20
C ALA A 79 -9.51 25.16 33.43
N TYR A 80 -10.75 25.59 33.19
CA TYR A 80 -11.08 26.87 32.57
C TYR A 80 -11.51 27.85 33.64
N VAL A 81 -10.79 28.96 33.80
CA VAL A 81 -11.01 29.93 34.86
C VAL A 81 -11.41 31.27 34.27
N TYR A 82 -12.47 31.85 34.80
CA TYR A 82 -13.00 33.15 34.40
C TYR A 82 -13.39 33.99 35.62
N TRP A 83 -12.72 35.13 35.82
CA TRP A 83 -13.08 36.08 36.86
C TRP A 83 -14.22 36.98 36.37
N GLN A 84 -15.37 36.92 37.04
CA GLN A 84 -16.52 37.78 36.73
C GLN A 84 -16.35 39.19 37.30
N ASN A 85 -15.62 39.29 38.42
CA ASN A 85 -15.25 40.51 39.11
C ASN A 85 -14.05 40.21 40.03
N ASP A 86 -13.55 41.22 40.72
CA ASP A 86 -12.43 41.06 41.67
C ASP A 86 -12.78 40.23 42.92
N LEU A 87 -13.95 39.63 43.02
CA LEU A 87 -14.38 38.89 44.21
C LEU A 87 -14.65 37.41 43.91
N HIS A 88 -15.02 37.07 42.67
CA HIS A 88 -15.52 35.76 42.31
C HIS A 88 -14.89 35.25 41.01
N ALA A 89 -14.43 34.00 41.04
CA ALA A 89 -14.01 33.26 39.84
C ALA A 89 -14.94 32.09 39.58
N GLU A 90 -15.25 31.88 38.31
CA GLU A 90 -15.92 30.69 37.81
C GLU A 90 -14.87 29.75 37.22
N ILE A 91 -14.92 28.48 37.62
CA ILE A 91 -13.98 27.44 37.21
C ILE A 91 -14.77 26.26 36.67
N MET A 92 -14.44 25.82 35.47
CA MET A 92 -15.04 24.66 34.84
C MET A 92 -13.96 23.58 34.64
N PHE A 93 -14.26 22.35 35.02
CA PHE A 93 -13.38 21.20 34.80
C PHE A 93 -13.88 20.32 33.67
N ILE A 94 -12.99 19.98 32.75
CA ILE A 94 -13.24 19.00 31.67
C ILE A 94 -12.23 17.87 31.81
N GLN A 95 -12.70 16.64 32.02
CA GLN A 95 -11.84 15.48 32.14
C GLN A 95 -11.18 15.14 30.80
N LYS A 96 -9.86 14.90 30.83
CA LYS A 96 -9.10 14.45 29.67
C LYS A 96 -9.00 12.92 29.71
N ASP A 97 -9.72 12.24 28.83
CA ASP A 97 -9.67 10.78 28.72
C ASP A 97 -8.38 10.34 28.01
N GLU A 98 -7.33 10.08 28.77
CA GLU A 98 -6.03 9.64 28.25
C GLU A 98 -6.10 8.33 27.45
N GLN A 99 -7.11 7.47 27.71
CA GLN A 99 -7.22 6.19 27.02
C GLN A 99 -7.64 6.38 25.57
N VAL A 100 -8.58 7.30 25.31
CA VAL A 100 -9.08 7.59 23.97
C VAL A 100 -7.98 8.22 23.10
N SER A 101 -7.18 9.15 23.65
CA SER A 101 -6.04 9.74 22.93
C SER A 101 -4.97 8.70 22.59
N ARG A 102 -4.62 7.82 23.54
CA ARG A 102 -3.61 6.77 23.32
C ARG A 102 -4.03 5.78 22.23
N VAL A 103 -5.28 5.32 22.24
CA VAL A 103 -5.80 4.40 21.22
C VAL A 103 -5.80 5.07 19.85
N THR A 104 -6.19 6.35 19.77
CA THR A 104 -6.19 7.12 18.53
C THR A 104 -4.78 7.24 17.93
N GLU A 105 -3.77 7.54 18.76
CA GLU A 105 -2.38 7.61 18.31
C GLU A 105 -1.85 6.26 17.78
N VAL A 106 -2.15 5.15 18.48
CA VAL A 106 -1.74 3.82 18.02
C VAL A 106 -2.42 3.47 16.69
N LEU A 107 -3.73 3.75 16.55
CA LEU A 107 -4.46 3.52 15.31
C LEU A 107 -3.89 4.35 14.15
N GLN A 108 -3.57 5.62 14.37
CA GLN A 108 -2.93 6.47 13.36
C GLN A 108 -1.57 5.92 12.93
N ARG A 109 -0.72 5.48 13.87
CA ARG A 109 0.58 4.87 13.54
C ARG A 109 0.41 3.58 12.74
N LEU A 110 -0.56 2.74 13.10
CA LEU A 110 -0.86 1.51 12.36
C LEU A 110 -1.35 1.80 10.94
N GLN A 111 -2.27 2.76 10.78
CA GLN A 111 -2.74 3.20 9.47
C GLN A 111 -1.60 3.72 8.61
N GLN A 112 -0.73 4.56 9.17
CA GLN A 112 0.43 5.08 8.46
C GLN A 112 1.36 3.95 8.01
N ARG A 113 1.72 3.03 8.91
CA ARG A 113 2.56 1.88 8.58
C ARG A 113 1.95 0.98 7.51
N LEU A 114 0.63 0.75 7.56
CA LEU A 114 -0.09 -0.01 6.55
C LEU A 114 -0.03 0.69 5.18
N ASN A 115 -0.24 2.00 5.14
CA ASN A 115 -0.13 2.76 3.90
C ASN A 115 1.28 2.73 3.32
N ASP A 116 2.31 2.93 4.16
CA ASP A 116 3.70 2.86 3.73
C ASP A 116 4.06 1.48 3.18
N THR A 117 3.63 0.41 3.87
CA THR A 117 3.85 -0.97 3.42
C THR A 117 3.10 -1.26 2.12
N ASN A 118 1.86 -0.79 1.99
CA ASN A 118 1.08 -0.95 0.76
C ASN A 118 1.76 -0.25 -0.43
N PHE A 119 2.31 0.94 -0.22
CA PHE A 119 3.04 1.66 -1.25
C PHE A 119 4.32 0.92 -1.66
N GLU A 120 5.10 0.41 -0.70
CA GLU A 120 6.29 -0.39 -0.97
C GLU A 120 5.96 -1.69 -1.73
N LEU A 121 4.89 -2.38 -1.33
CA LEU A 121 4.42 -3.59 -2.02
C LEU A 121 3.98 -3.30 -3.46
N LEU A 122 3.29 -2.18 -3.68
CA LEU A 122 2.87 -1.78 -5.03
C LEU A 122 4.10 -1.52 -5.92
N GLN A 123 5.08 -0.76 -5.43
CA GLN A 123 6.31 -0.50 -6.18
C GLN A 123 7.08 -1.80 -6.48
N LYS A 124 7.20 -2.71 -5.51
CA LYS A 124 7.85 -4.00 -5.71
C LYS A 124 7.14 -4.87 -6.73
N LYS A 125 5.81 -4.80 -6.77
CA LYS A 125 5.01 -5.50 -7.78
C LYS A 125 5.28 -4.95 -9.18
N GLU A 126 5.29 -3.63 -9.35
CA GLU A 126 5.60 -3.00 -10.65
C GLU A 126 7.02 -3.36 -11.13
N GLU A 127 8.03 -3.27 -10.26
CA GLU A 127 9.41 -3.69 -10.57
C GLU A 127 9.49 -5.15 -11.03
N LEU A 128 8.72 -6.04 -10.37
CA LEU A 128 8.67 -7.45 -10.74
C LEU A 128 8.00 -7.66 -12.11
N GLU A 129 6.88 -6.99 -12.37
CA GLU A 129 6.17 -7.07 -13.66
C GLU A 129 7.06 -6.59 -14.81
N GLU A 130 7.77 -5.48 -14.64
CA GLU A 130 8.74 -4.98 -15.62
C GLU A 130 9.89 -5.97 -15.85
N SER A 131 10.42 -6.55 -14.77
CA SER A 131 11.50 -7.54 -14.84
C SER A 131 11.06 -8.81 -15.58
N LEU A 132 9.85 -9.30 -15.31
CA LEU A 132 9.26 -10.45 -16.00
C LEU A 132 9.08 -10.16 -17.49
N LEU A 133 8.53 -8.99 -17.83
CA LEU A 133 8.36 -8.57 -19.23
C LEU A 133 9.71 -8.51 -19.96
N HIS A 134 10.74 -7.94 -19.32
CA HIS A 134 12.09 -7.90 -19.88
C HIS A 134 12.66 -9.30 -20.08
N ASN A 135 12.50 -10.19 -19.09
CA ASN A 135 12.95 -11.58 -19.17
C ASN A 135 12.30 -12.33 -20.34
N TYR A 136 10.99 -12.15 -20.53
CA TYR A 136 10.28 -12.76 -21.65
C TYR A 136 10.78 -12.25 -23.00
N LYS A 137 11.05 -10.95 -23.17
CA LYS A 137 11.64 -10.43 -24.42
C LYS A 137 13.02 -11.04 -24.71
N LEU A 138 13.84 -11.27 -23.68
CA LEU A 138 15.13 -11.97 -23.83
C LEU A 138 15.00 -13.47 -24.11
N SER A 139 13.81 -14.05 -23.92
CA SER A 139 13.56 -15.48 -24.12
C SER A 139 13.22 -15.87 -25.56
N ALA A 140 13.04 -14.88 -26.45
CA ALA A 140 12.77 -15.10 -27.87
C ALA A 140 13.48 -14.08 -28.78
N PRO A 141 14.82 -13.92 -28.69
CA PRO A 141 15.54 -12.96 -29.52
C PRO A 141 15.38 -13.27 -31.01
N PHE A 142 15.19 -12.19 -31.79
CA PHE A 142 15.21 -12.20 -33.25
C PHE A 142 16.59 -11.75 -33.73
N ILE A 143 17.28 -12.60 -34.50
CA ILE A 143 18.66 -12.40 -34.92
C ILE A 143 18.76 -12.59 -36.44
N GLY A 144 19.15 -11.56 -37.18
CA GLY A 144 19.46 -11.70 -38.62
C GLY A 144 20.72 -12.55 -38.83
N LEU A 145 20.64 -13.57 -39.67
CA LEU A 145 21.77 -14.46 -39.96
C LEU A 145 22.49 -14.08 -41.26
N SER A 146 21.73 -13.79 -42.30
CA SER A 146 22.22 -13.35 -43.62
C SER A 146 21.10 -12.62 -44.36
N GLU A 147 21.37 -12.14 -45.57
CA GLU A 147 20.32 -11.64 -46.45
C GLU A 147 19.24 -12.74 -46.63
N GLY A 148 17.97 -12.36 -46.44
CA GLY A 148 16.83 -13.28 -46.54
C GLY A 148 16.66 -14.28 -45.40
N ASN A 149 17.53 -14.35 -44.38
CA ASN A 149 17.46 -15.37 -43.32
C ASN A 149 17.61 -14.77 -41.91
N ALA A 150 16.72 -15.17 -41.00
CA ALA A 150 16.82 -14.82 -39.58
C ALA A 150 16.52 -16.02 -38.66
N LEU A 151 16.97 -15.91 -37.42
CA LEU A 151 16.81 -16.87 -36.34
C LEU A 151 15.91 -16.27 -35.25
N VAL A 152 14.93 -17.03 -34.81
CA VAL A 152 14.12 -16.77 -33.61
C VAL A 152 14.41 -17.90 -32.64
N SER A 153 15.05 -17.59 -31.52
CA SER A 153 15.48 -18.63 -30.58
C SER A 153 14.60 -18.65 -29.35
N LEU A 154 13.83 -19.73 -29.14
CA LEU A 154 12.91 -19.87 -28.03
C LEU A 154 13.62 -20.54 -26.84
N TYR A 155 13.51 -19.95 -25.65
CA TYR A 155 14.21 -20.42 -24.44
C TYR A 155 13.24 -20.78 -23.32
N GLY A 156 13.53 -21.85 -22.57
CA GLY A 156 12.83 -22.21 -21.34
C GLY A 156 11.48 -22.88 -21.56
N GLU A 157 10.57 -22.74 -20.59
CA GLU A 157 9.19 -23.22 -20.74
C GLU A 157 8.37 -22.27 -21.61
N LEU A 158 7.50 -22.85 -22.45
CA LEU A 158 6.60 -22.11 -23.34
C LEU A 158 5.18 -22.15 -22.80
N THR A 159 4.81 -21.08 -22.10
CA THR A 159 3.46 -20.80 -21.61
C THR A 159 2.72 -19.91 -22.60
N GLU A 160 1.40 -19.83 -22.48
CA GLU A 160 0.57 -18.94 -23.31
C GLU A 160 0.95 -17.46 -23.13
N GLU A 161 1.04 -17.00 -21.88
CA GLU A 161 1.40 -15.61 -21.53
C GLU A 161 2.73 -15.20 -22.17
N LYS A 162 3.75 -16.04 -22.04
CA LYS A 162 5.07 -15.77 -22.59
C LYS A 162 5.05 -15.66 -24.11
N LEU A 163 4.33 -16.56 -24.78
CA LEU A 163 4.22 -16.56 -26.24
C LEU A 163 3.47 -15.34 -26.76
N GLN A 164 2.39 -14.91 -26.08
CA GLN A 164 1.67 -13.68 -26.42
C GLN A 164 2.55 -12.43 -26.29
N ILE A 165 3.38 -12.37 -25.24
CA ILE A 165 4.30 -11.25 -25.01
C ILE A 165 5.38 -11.18 -26.08
N VAL A 166 5.95 -12.32 -26.47
CA VAL A 166 7.02 -12.32 -27.49
C VAL A 166 6.47 -12.23 -28.92
N GLU A 167 5.23 -12.66 -29.17
CA GLU A 167 4.60 -12.64 -30.50
C GLU A 167 4.66 -11.24 -31.12
N GLU A 168 4.23 -10.20 -30.40
CA GLU A 168 4.28 -8.82 -30.91
C GLU A 168 5.71 -8.43 -31.33
N SER A 169 6.70 -8.76 -30.50
CA SER A 169 8.11 -8.42 -30.77
C SER A 169 8.68 -9.17 -31.97
N ILE A 170 8.33 -10.45 -32.15
CA ILE A 170 8.79 -11.30 -33.25
C ILE A 170 8.13 -10.86 -34.55
N LEU A 171 6.81 -10.62 -34.56
CA LEU A 171 6.08 -10.17 -35.74
C LEU A 171 6.59 -8.82 -36.21
N LYS A 172 6.82 -7.88 -35.27
CA LYS A 172 7.40 -6.57 -35.59
C LYS A 172 8.80 -6.71 -36.18
N ALA A 173 9.69 -7.48 -35.55
CA ALA A 173 11.05 -7.69 -36.05
C ALA A 173 11.04 -8.39 -37.43
N ALA A 174 10.17 -9.38 -37.64
CA ALA A 174 10.02 -10.07 -38.92
C ALA A 174 9.52 -9.14 -40.02
N HIS A 175 8.64 -8.18 -39.69
CA HIS A 175 8.16 -7.15 -40.62
C HIS A 175 9.24 -6.14 -40.99
N GLU A 176 9.99 -5.66 -39.99
CA GLU A 176 11.07 -4.68 -40.19
C GLU A 176 12.31 -5.30 -40.88
N SER A 177 12.47 -6.62 -40.80
CA SER A 177 13.55 -7.36 -41.45
C SER A 177 13.22 -7.73 -42.90
N ASN A 178 14.24 -7.76 -43.76
CA ASN A 178 14.19 -8.37 -45.10
C ASN A 178 14.34 -9.90 -45.06
N ALA A 179 14.05 -10.56 -43.93
CA ALA A 179 14.19 -12.01 -43.83
C ALA A 179 12.98 -12.70 -44.48
N ASP A 180 13.19 -13.44 -45.57
CA ASP A 180 12.13 -14.26 -46.19
C ASP A 180 11.98 -15.60 -45.47
N ARG A 181 13.04 -16.08 -44.81
CA ARG A 181 13.08 -17.33 -44.08
C ARG A 181 13.40 -17.13 -42.61
N LEU A 182 12.62 -17.78 -41.75
CA LEU A 182 12.80 -17.76 -40.30
C LEU A 182 13.12 -19.17 -39.80
N LEU A 183 14.27 -19.28 -39.12
CA LEU A 183 14.66 -20.46 -38.37
C LEU A 183 14.12 -20.30 -36.94
N ILE A 184 13.21 -21.17 -36.51
CA ILE A 184 12.66 -21.15 -35.15
C ILE A 184 13.37 -22.24 -34.34
N ASP A 185 14.19 -21.82 -33.38
CA ASP A 185 15.05 -22.71 -32.60
C ASP A 185 14.41 -23.15 -31.28
N PHE A 186 14.21 -24.46 -31.15
CA PHE A 186 13.66 -25.12 -29.97
C PHE A 186 14.71 -25.78 -29.09
N THR A 187 16.01 -25.65 -29.42
CA THR A 187 17.09 -26.37 -28.73
C THR A 187 17.06 -26.16 -27.21
N ALA A 188 16.79 -24.92 -26.79
CA ALA A 188 16.70 -24.51 -25.39
C ALA A 188 15.28 -24.53 -24.80
N VAL A 189 14.30 -25.08 -25.52
CA VAL A 189 12.93 -25.24 -25.03
C VAL A 189 12.85 -26.46 -24.11
N GLY A 190 12.28 -26.25 -22.93
CA GLY A 190 11.96 -27.29 -21.96
C GLY A 190 10.59 -27.90 -22.24
N LYS A 191 9.64 -27.61 -21.36
CA LYS A 191 8.24 -28.02 -21.46
C LYS A 191 7.42 -26.99 -22.25
N ILE A 192 6.43 -27.46 -22.99
CA ILE A 192 5.43 -26.63 -23.65
C ILE A 192 4.09 -26.95 -22.99
N GLU A 193 3.41 -25.94 -22.49
CA GLU A 193 2.08 -26.10 -21.89
C GLU A 193 1.01 -26.28 -22.96
N ASP A 194 -0.10 -26.95 -22.64
CA ASP A 194 -1.17 -27.22 -23.62
C ASP A 194 -1.73 -25.93 -24.26
N ASN A 195 -1.93 -24.86 -23.48
CA ASN A 195 -2.32 -23.55 -24.00
C ASN A 195 -1.16 -22.86 -24.77
N GLY A 196 0.08 -23.07 -24.34
CA GLY A 196 1.27 -22.59 -25.04
C GLY A 196 1.39 -23.17 -26.46
N VAL A 197 0.90 -24.40 -26.70
CA VAL A 197 0.85 -25.00 -28.05
C VAL A 197 -0.04 -24.17 -28.98
N GLN A 198 -1.19 -23.68 -28.50
CA GLN A 198 -2.11 -22.87 -29.31
C GLN A 198 -1.52 -21.49 -29.59
N ALA A 199 -0.94 -20.83 -28.59
CA ALA A 199 -0.27 -19.56 -28.78
C ALA A 199 0.91 -19.68 -29.79
N LEU A 200 1.68 -20.76 -29.70
CA LEU A 200 2.76 -21.03 -30.65
C LEU A 200 2.21 -21.26 -32.07
N HIS A 201 1.10 -22.00 -32.20
CA HIS A 201 0.44 -22.20 -33.48
C HIS A 201 0.02 -20.87 -34.12
N HIS A 202 -0.55 -19.96 -33.34
CA HIS A 202 -0.96 -18.64 -33.80
C HIS A 202 0.24 -17.82 -34.29
N LEU A 203 1.32 -17.75 -33.50
CA LEU A 203 2.55 -17.06 -33.89
C LEU A 203 3.10 -17.59 -35.22
N LEU A 204 3.22 -18.93 -35.36
CA LEU A 204 3.73 -19.54 -36.58
C LEU A 204 2.82 -19.24 -37.78
N LEU A 205 1.50 -19.35 -37.61
CA LEU A 205 0.54 -19.05 -38.67
C LEU A 205 0.59 -17.58 -39.10
N SER A 206 0.69 -16.66 -38.15
CA SER A 206 0.86 -15.22 -38.42
C SER A 206 2.10 -14.95 -39.27
N LEU A 207 3.23 -15.58 -38.95
CA LEU A 207 4.46 -15.45 -39.73
C LEU A 207 4.33 -16.04 -41.14
N GLU A 208 3.67 -17.19 -41.28
CA GLU A 208 3.39 -17.81 -42.59
C GLU A 208 2.50 -16.89 -43.44
N TYR A 209 1.47 -16.27 -42.85
CA TYR A 209 0.61 -15.28 -43.54
C TYR A 209 1.35 -14.00 -43.93
N MET A 210 2.43 -13.65 -43.21
CA MET A 210 3.35 -12.58 -43.61
C MET A 210 4.29 -13.01 -44.77
N GLY A 211 4.12 -14.20 -45.33
CA GLY A 211 4.91 -14.73 -46.43
C GLY A 211 6.28 -15.27 -46.01
N LYS A 212 6.50 -15.51 -44.71
CA LYS A 212 7.77 -16.02 -44.20
C LYS A 212 7.82 -17.54 -44.32
N GLU A 213 8.92 -18.05 -44.84
CA GLU A 213 9.20 -19.47 -44.88
C GLU A 213 9.70 -19.96 -43.51
N LEU A 214 8.98 -20.90 -42.89
CA LEU A 214 9.27 -21.33 -41.52
C LEU A 214 10.04 -22.66 -41.48
N ILE A 215 11.16 -22.65 -40.76
CA ILE A 215 11.97 -23.84 -40.49
C ILE A 215 12.15 -24.00 -38.99
N VAL A 216 11.55 -25.04 -38.41
CA VAL A 216 11.73 -25.34 -36.99
C VAL A 216 12.90 -26.29 -36.80
N ILE A 217 13.78 -25.97 -35.86
CA ILE A 217 15.00 -26.72 -35.56
C ILE A 217 15.06 -27.13 -34.09
N GLY A 218 15.80 -28.20 -33.78
CA GLY A 218 16.14 -28.54 -32.39
C GLY A 218 14.99 -29.17 -31.58
N ILE A 219 13.96 -29.71 -32.22
CA ILE A 219 12.83 -30.35 -31.55
C ILE A 219 13.25 -31.68 -30.90
N ARG A 220 12.83 -31.87 -29.65
CA ARG A 220 12.96 -33.14 -28.91
C ARG A 220 11.78 -34.08 -29.21
N PRO A 221 11.94 -35.41 -29.11
CA PRO A 221 10.87 -36.37 -29.42
C PRO A 221 9.54 -36.12 -28.68
N GLN A 222 9.60 -35.69 -27.43
CA GLN A 222 8.41 -35.34 -26.64
C GLN A 222 7.65 -34.14 -27.22
N GLN A 223 8.38 -33.09 -27.61
CA GLN A 223 7.83 -31.89 -28.25
C GLN A 223 7.26 -32.21 -29.63
N ALA A 224 7.91 -33.10 -30.39
CA ALA A 224 7.42 -33.53 -31.70
C ALA A 224 6.02 -34.15 -31.64
N ARG A 225 5.72 -34.96 -30.60
CA ARG A 225 4.39 -35.56 -30.41
C ARG A 225 3.31 -34.51 -30.14
N LEU A 226 3.67 -33.44 -29.43
CA LEU A 226 2.77 -32.35 -29.11
C LEU A 226 2.48 -31.49 -30.35
N LEU A 227 3.54 -31.11 -31.07
CA LEU A 227 3.49 -30.29 -32.29
C LEU A 227 2.91 -31.04 -33.50
N HIS A 228 2.87 -32.37 -33.47
CA HIS A 228 2.24 -33.16 -34.53
C HIS A 228 0.77 -32.74 -34.77
N LYS A 229 0.06 -32.34 -33.71
CA LYS A 229 -1.32 -31.84 -33.80
C LYS A 229 -1.45 -30.56 -34.62
N LEU A 230 -0.37 -29.77 -34.72
CA LEU A 230 -0.34 -28.48 -35.42
C LEU A 230 -0.03 -28.61 -36.92
N LYS A 231 0.63 -29.70 -37.34
CA LYS A 231 1.11 -29.88 -38.72
C LYS A 231 0.01 -29.95 -39.78
N ALA A 232 -1.24 -30.23 -39.41
CA ALA A 232 -2.32 -30.38 -40.38
C ALA A 232 -2.69 -29.06 -41.10
N THR A 233 -2.26 -27.91 -40.56
CA THR A 233 -2.77 -26.60 -40.96
C THR A 233 -1.70 -25.66 -41.54
N MET A 234 -0.41 -26.04 -41.52
CA MET A 234 0.70 -25.14 -41.88
C MET A 234 1.84 -25.84 -42.64
N SER A 235 2.52 -25.11 -43.53
CA SER A 235 3.67 -25.61 -44.29
C SER A 235 4.99 -25.34 -43.58
N VAL A 236 5.25 -26.04 -42.48
CA VAL A 236 6.50 -25.90 -41.70
C VAL A 236 7.51 -27.00 -42.02
N ARG A 237 8.76 -26.61 -42.32
CA ARG A 237 9.89 -27.56 -42.45
C ARG A 237 10.55 -27.82 -41.10
N TYR A 238 11.04 -29.04 -40.90
CA TYR A 238 11.66 -29.46 -39.65
C TYR A 238 13.07 -29.99 -39.89
N MET A 239 14.03 -29.58 -39.05
CA MET A 239 15.41 -30.06 -39.09
C MET A 239 15.95 -30.35 -37.68
N ASN A 240 17.03 -31.11 -37.60
CA ASN A 240 17.55 -31.58 -36.31
C ASN A 240 18.39 -30.53 -35.59
N SER A 241 19.07 -29.62 -36.29
CA SER A 241 19.96 -28.64 -35.68
C SER A 241 20.13 -27.38 -36.52
N LEU A 242 20.58 -26.30 -35.85
CA LEU A 242 20.96 -25.05 -36.50
C LEU A 242 22.08 -25.25 -37.52
N GLN A 243 23.10 -26.05 -37.19
CA GLN A 243 24.20 -26.35 -38.11
C GLN A 243 23.70 -26.95 -39.43
N GLN A 244 22.74 -27.88 -39.36
CA GLN A 244 22.15 -28.50 -40.55
C GLN A 244 21.36 -27.46 -41.36
N ALA A 245 20.59 -26.60 -40.70
CA ALA A 245 19.80 -25.57 -41.36
C ALA A 245 20.69 -24.53 -42.05
N ILE A 246 21.76 -24.07 -41.37
CA ILE A 246 22.76 -23.17 -41.95
C ILE A 246 23.35 -23.80 -43.22
N THR A 247 23.83 -25.04 -43.14
CA THR A 247 24.49 -25.72 -44.28
C THR A 247 23.58 -25.83 -45.52
N VAL A 248 22.26 -25.99 -45.32
CA VAL A 248 21.31 -26.16 -46.43
C VAL A 248 20.82 -24.82 -46.99
N PHE A 249 20.62 -23.82 -46.12
CA PHE A 249 19.83 -22.62 -46.46
C PHE A 249 20.62 -21.32 -46.43
N ILE A 250 21.76 -21.30 -45.75
CA ILE A 250 22.57 -20.10 -45.54
C ILE A 250 23.93 -20.37 -46.18
N LYS A 251 24.14 -19.77 -47.35
CA LYS A 251 25.41 -19.84 -48.09
C LYS A 251 26.24 -18.59 -47.87
#